data_AF-A0A5N5RMK4-F1
#
_entry.id   AF-A0A5N5RMK4-F1
#
_cell.length_a   1.000
_cell.length_b   1.000
_cell.length_c   1.000
_cell.angle_alpha   90.00
_cell.angle_beta   90.00
_cell.angle_gamma   90.00
#
_symmetry.space_group_name_H-M   'P 1'
#
loop_
_entity.id
_entity.type
_entity.pdbx_description
1 polymer ?
#
loop_
_entity_poly.entity_id
_entity_poly.type
_entity_poly.pdbx_seq_one_letter_code
_entity_poly.pdbx_strand_id
1 'polypeptide(L)' 'MYIMTLTRWGDDYVVPLPDELIAQVGLHVGDELDARVEQGCLFLTPIRNQSSQSTND' A
#
# COMPACT_ATOMS: atom_id res chain seq x y z
N MET A 1 -10.84 6.27 -14.08
CA MET A 1 -10.61 4.81 -13.93
C MET A 1 -9.14 4.58 -14.19
N TYR A 2 -8.38 4.13 -13.20
CA TYR A 2 -6.97 3.79 -13.39
C TYR A 2 -6.87 2.33 -13.85
N ILE A 3 -6.18 2.09 -14.95
CA ILE A 3 -5.76 0.75 -15.36
C ILE A 3 -4.27 0.69 -15.08
N MET A 4 -3.87 -0.21 -14.18
CA MET A 4 -2.48 -0.45 -13.84
C MET A 4 -2.10 -1.85 -14.31
N THR A 5 -1.00 -1.95 -15.03
CA THR A 5 -0.52 -3.22 -15.59
C THR A 5 0.66 -3.72 -14.79
N LEU A 6 0.73 -5.03 -14.57
CA LEU A 6 1.92 -5.68 -14.04
C LEU A 6 3.09 -5.45 -15.01
N THR A 7 4.23 -4.98 -14.48
CA THR A 7 5.45 -4.71 -15.24
C THR A 7 6.64 -5.39 -14.57
N ARG A 8 7.71 -5.64 -15.32
CA ARG A 8 8.95 -6.20 -14.76
C ARG A 8 9.88 -5.07 -14.30
N TRP A 9 10.39 -5.14 -13.07
CA TRP A 9 11.40 -4.24 -12.54
C TRP A 9 12.56 -5.04 -11.94
N GLY A 10 13.68 -5.09 -12.67
CA GLY A 10 14.76 -6.02 -12.35
C GLY A 10 14.30 -7.47 -12.45
N ASP A 11 14.44 -8.19 -11.35
CA ASP A 11 14.02 -9.59 -11.23
C ASP A 11 12.60 -9.77 -10.68
N ASP A 12 11.93 -8.67 -10.31
CA ASP A 12 10.59 -8.67 -9.72
C ASP A 12 9.50 -8.20 -10.69
N TYR A 13 8.25 -8.52 -10.34
CA TYR A 13 7.07 -7.95 -10.96
C TYR A 13 6.44 -6.91 -10.05
N VAL A 14 6.08 -5.76 -10.62
CA VAL A 14 5.51 -4.63 -9.89
C VAL A 14 4.28 -4.06 -10.59
N VAL A 15 3.39 -3.48 -9.80
CA VAL A 15 2.27 -2.66 -10.29
C VAL A 15 2.55 -1.22 -9.89
N PRO A 16 2.93 -0.34 -10.83
CA PRO A 16 3.20 1.06 -10.51
C PRO A 16 1.90 1.77 -10.11
N LEU A 17 1.94 2.46 -8.98
CA LEU A 17 0.83 3.28 -8.48
C LEU A 17 1.08 4.75 -8.83
N PRO A 18 0.07 5.49 -9.33
CA PRO A 18 0.18 6.94 -9.51
C PRO A 18 0.44 7.67 -8.19
N ASP A 19 1.25 8.72 -8.23
CA ASP A 19 1.59 9.53 -7.06
C ASP A 19 0.34 10.10 -6.37
N GLU A 20 -0.69 10.46 -7.14
CA GLU A 20 -1.95 10.97 -6.60
C GLU A 20 -2.69 9.90 -5.80
N LEU A 21 -2.61 8.63 -6.20
CA LEU A 21 -3.24 7.53 -5.47
C LEU A 21 -2.52 7.30 -4.14
N ILE A 22 -1.18 7.26 -4.17
CA ILE A 22 -0.35 7.14 -2.97
C ILE A 22 -0.66 8.27 -1.97
N ALA A 23 -0.70 9.51 -2.45
CA ALA A 23 -1.00 10.68 -1.62
C ALA A 23 -2.43 10.64 -1.04
N GLN A 24 -3.43 10.24 -1.82
CA GLN A 24 -4.83 10.16 -1.37
C GLN A 24 -5.04 9.16 -0.24
N VAL A 25 -4.30 8.05 -0.24
CA VAL A 25 -4.38 7.03 0.82
C VAL A 25 -3.43 7.31 1.99
N GLY A 26 -2.66 8.39 1.91
CA GLY A 26 -1.71 8.82 2.95
C GLY A 26 -0.51 7.88 3.09
N LEU A 27 -0.09 7.25 2.00
CA LEU A 27 1.09 6.39 1.95
C LEU A 27 2.34 7.18 1.55
N HIS A 28 3.49 6.67 1.95
CA HIS A 28 4.81 7.13 1.54
C HIS A 28 5.65 5.95 1.05
N VAL A 29 6.65 6.22 0.21
CA VAL A 29 7.62 5.20 -0.21
C VAL A 29 8.35 4.68 1.02
N GLY A 30 8.33 3.36 1.22
CA GLY A 30 8.91 2.69 2.38
C GLY A 30 7.88 2.27 3.44
N ASP A 31 6.61 2.70 3.30
CA ASP A 31 5.54 2.21 4.18
C ASP A 31 5.31 0.70 3.97
N GLU A 32 5.12 -0.01 5.07
CA GLU A 32 4.78 -1.42 5.06
C GLU A 32 3.27 -1.63 4.87
N LEU A 33 2.91 -2.63 4.06
CA LEU A 33 1.53 -2.95 3.70
C LEU A 33 1.22 -4.40 4.07
N ASP A 34 0.02 -4.63 4.61
CA ASP A 34 -0.56 -5.97 4.68
C ASP A 34 -1.21 -6.28 3.32
N ALA A 35 -0.91 -7.46 2.78
CA ALA A 35 -1.37 -7.90 1.47
C ALA A 35 -2.25 -9.14 1.60
N ARG A 36 -3.47 -9.07 1.06
CA ARG A 36 -4.44 -10.17 1.11
C ARG A 36 -5.05 -10.42 -0.26
N VAL A 37 -5.27 -11.68 -0.60
CA VAL A 37 -5.97 -12.07 -1.82
C VAL A 37 -7.37 -12.55 -1.45
N GLU A 38 -8.40 -11.86 -1.91
CA GLU A 38 -9.79 -12.21 -1.70
C GLU A 38 -10.56 -12.12 -3.02
N GLN A 39 -11.26 -13.19 -3.38
CA GLN A 39 -12.13 -13.25 -4.57
C GLN A 39 -11.42 -12.83 -5.89
N GLY A 40 -10.13 -13.14 -6.01
CA GLY A 40 -9.34 -12.78 -7.20
C GLY A 40 -8.83 -11.34 -7.21
N CYS A 41 -9.06 -10.57 -6.15
CA CYS A 41 -8.56 -9.22 -5.95
C CYS A 41 -7.43 -9.21 -4.92
N LEU A 42 -6.38 -8.43 -5.19
CA LEU A 42 -5.32 -8.13 -4.23
C LEU A 42 -5.71 -6.86 -3.45
N PHE A 43 -5.87 -7.00 -2.15
CA PHE A 43 -6.13 -5.90 -1.22
C PHE A 43 -4.84 -5.55 -0.49
N LEU A 44 -4.50 -4.26 -0.51
CA LEU A 44 -3.34 -3.71 0.19
C LEU A 44 -3.83 -2.74 1.25
N THR A 45 -3.42 -2.93 2.50
CA THR A 45 -3.80 -2.07 3.62
C THR A 45 -2.55 -1.56 4.33
N PRO A 46 -2.44 -0.25 4.60
CA PRO A 46 -1.30 0.29 5.35
C PRO A 46 -1.20 -0.34 6.74
N ILE A 47 -0.01 -0.79 7.14
CA ILE A 47 0.23 -1.24 8.52
C ILE A 47 0.45 -0.01 9.38
N ARG A 48 -0.62 0.46 10.04
CA ARG A 48 -0.52 1.52 11.05
C ARG A 48 -0.15 0.89 12.38
N ASN A 49 1.11 1.02 12.78
CA ASN A 49 1.50 0.72 14.15
C ASN A 49 0.71 1.63 15.09
N GLN A 50 -0.26 1.07 15.82
CA GLN A 50 -0.94 1.75 16.92
C GLN A 50 0.00 1.79 18.13
N SER A 51 1.11 2.51 18.02
CA SER A 51 1.95 2.83 19.17
C SER A 51 1.65 4.25 19.64
N SER A 52 1.00 4.32 20.81
CA SER A 52 1.02 5.43 21.78
C SER A 52 -0.07 6.51 21.69
N GLN A 53 -1.24 6.20 22.22
CA GLN A 53 -1.97 7.12 23.11
C GLN A 53 -2.26 6.39 24.44
N SER A 54 -1.21 6.18 25.23
CA SER A 54 -1.33 6.16 26.70
C SER A 54 -0.59 7.39 27.21
N THR A 55 -1.28 8.51 27.26
CA THR A 55 -0.93 9.58 28.19
C THR A 55 -1.96 9.50 29.30
N ASN A 56 -1.58 8.87 30.41
CA ASN A 56 -2.22 9.11 31.69
C ASN A 56 -1.94 10.59 32.04
N ASP A 57 -2.98 11.34 32.32
CA ASP A 57 -2.99 12.40 33.33
C ASP A 57 -4.09 12.09 34.34
#